data_AF-A0A848WWK0-F1
#
_entry.id   AF-A0A848WWK0-F1
#
_cell.length_a   1.000
_cell.length_b   1.000
_cell.length_c   1.000
_cell.angle_alpha   90.00
_cell.angle_beta   90.00
_cell.angle_gamma   90.00
#
_symmetry.space_group_name_H-M   'P 1'
#
loop_
_entity.id
_entity.type
_entity.pdbx_description
1 polymer ?
#
loop_
_entity_poly.entity_id
_entity_poly.type
_entity_poly.pdbx_seq_one_letter_code
_entity_poly.pdbx_strand_id
1 'polypeptide(L)'
;MTGSQIGGSLKVAKLADDAPSFEKVNVRSGRHAWRTNASSRYPNGDRAAEVSRAVARHIDKSGLFQSVVYPDDGTKADYKLTGRIYDYNAMGKVNKRAENILVLGSMFGSFPGAAAGLAGTIGQKTTLQSNVELRDLKIRSQKTNRLLWSNPSIKRSSNREVHFLKADKKPVYKEADRQLKNVVSEMIDDIQESHKKNPTAWKLRK
;
A
#
# COMPACT_ATOMS: atom_id res chain seq x y z
N MET A 1 -22.64 -5.49 1.02
CA MET A 1 -22.68 -6.67 0.13
C MET A 1 -22.36 -7.89 0.97
N THR A 2 -23.34 -8.71 1.29
CA THR A 2 -23.14 -9.96 2.05
C THR A 2 -22.89 -11.10 1.07
N GLY A 3 -21.62 -11.34 0.75
CA GLY A 3 -21.21 -12.58 0.12
C GLY A 3 -21.45 -13.79 1.01
N SER A 4 -21.56 -14.98 0.43
CA SER A 4 -21.48 -16.21 1.20
C SER A 4 -20.10 -16.28 1.88
N GLN A 5 -20.11 -16.25 3.21
CA GLN A 5 -18.91 -16.38 4.03
C GLN A 5 -18.22 -17.73 3.74
N ILE A 6 -16.91 -17.70 3.57
CA ILE A 6 -16.08 -18.89 3.45
C ILE A 6 -15.91 -19.48 4.85
N GLY A 7 -16.38 -20.72 5.03
CA GLY A 7 -16.22 -21.43 6.29
C GLY A 7 -14.74 -21.70 6.60
N GLY A 8 -14.32 -21.44 7.83
CA GLY A 8 -12.95 -21.61 8.30
C GLY A 8 -12.17 -20.31 8.48
N SER A 9 -11.01 -20.46 9.08
CA SER A 9 -10.08 -19.39 9.47
C SER A 9 -8.98 -19.16 8.42
N LEU A 10 -8.66 -17.90 8.12
CA LEU A 10 -7.56 -17.55 7.22
C LEU A 10 -6.39 -16.96 8.00
N LYS A 11 -5.20 -17.54 7.89
CA LYS A 11 -3.95 -16.91 8.33
C LYS A 11 -3.34 -16.08 7.22
N VAL A 12 -3.16 -14.79 7.45
CA VAL A 12 -2.35 -13.93 6.56
C VAL A 12 -0.90 -14.05 7.00
N ALA A 13 -0.06 -14.70 6.20
CA ALA A 13 1.37 -14.76 6.47
C ALA A 13 2.02 -13.39 6.25
N LYS A 14 3.17 -13.16 6.89
CA LYS A 14 4.02 -12.02 6.53
C LYS A 14 4.41 -12.13 5.06
N LEU A 15 3.98 -11.16 4.26
CA LEU A 15 4.31 -11.05 2.84
C LEU A 15 5.81 -10.81 2.70
N ALA A 16 6.43 -11.38 1.67
CA ALA A 16 7.81 -11.05 1.33
C ALA A 16 7.88 -9.60 0.85
N ASP A 17 8.96 -8.89 1.18
CA ASP A 17 9.16 -7.52 0.75
C ASP A 17 10.22 -7.44 -0.35
N ASP A 18 9.77 -7.46 -1.59
CA ASP A 18 10.63 -7.30 -2.77
C ASP A 18 10.59 -5.85 -3.29
N ALA A 19 9.78 -4.99 -2.68
CA ALA A 19 9.63 -3.62 -3.13
C ALA A 19 10.92 -2.83 -2.88
N PRO A 20 11.29 -1.89 -3.76
CA PRO A 20 12.53 -1.17 -3.55
C PRO A 20 12.50 -0.35 -2.24
N SER A 21 13.63 -0.33 -1.54
CA SER A 21 13.85 0.44 -0.32
C SER A 21 14.14 1.91 -0.68
N PHE A 22 13.11 2.71 -0.90
CA PHE A 22 13.31 4.11 -1.31
C PHE A 22 13.56 5.03 -0.12
N GLU A 23 14.78 5.06 0.41
CA GLU A 23 15.11 5.89 1.58
C GLU A 23 15.17 7.40 1.31
N LYS A 24 15.37 7.83 0.05
CA LYS A 24 15.16 9.17 -0.51
C LYS A 24 15.77 9.20 -1.91
N VAL A 25 14.97 9.07 -2.96
CA VAL A 25 15.46 9.23 -4.33
C VAL A 25 14.72 10.39 -4.99
N ASN A 26 15.48 11.42 -5.36
CA ASN A 26 15.03 12.38 -6.36
C ASN A 26 15.12 11.68 -7.71
N VAL A 27 14.03 11.04 -8.16
CA VAL A 27 13.98 10.39 -9.46
C VAL A 27 13.72 11.45 -10.52
N ARG A 28 14.63 11.59 -11.48
CA ARG A 28 14.36 12.38 -12.69
C ARG A 28 13.60 11.50 -13.67
N SER A 29 12.42 11.95 -14.09
CA SER A 29 11.66 11.35 -15.19
C SER A 29 11.36 12.45 -16.20
N GLY A 30 12.03 12.38 -17.35
CA GLY A 30 12.04 13.46 -18.35
C GLY A 30 12.53 14.79 -17.78
N ARG A 31 11.79 15.88 -18.02
CA ARG A 31 12.10 17.23 -17.53
C ARG A 31 11.71 17.46 -16.06
N HIS A 32 11.20 16.44 -15.38
CA HIS A 32 10.62 16.57 -14.03
C HIS A 32 11.44 15.80 -12.99
N ALA A 33 11.56 16.39 -11.80
CA ALA A 33 12.09 15.71 -10.62
C ALA A 33 10.91 15.22 -9.76
N TRP A 34 11.03 14.02 -9.24
CA TRP A 34 10.05 13.36 -8.39
C TRP A 34 10.75 12.96 -7.10
N ARG A 35 10.10 13.13 -5.95
CA ARG A 35 10.67 12.79 -4.66
C ARG A 35 9.78 11.79 -3.96
N THR A 36 10.39 10.66 -3.56
CA THR A 36 9.77 9.70 -2.63
C THR A 36 9.82 10.27 -1.21
N ASN A 37 8.73 10.14 -0.46
CA ASN A 37 8.68 10.49 0.97
C ASN A 37 8.39 9.25 1.84
N ALA A 38 8.72 8.07 1.33
CA ALA A 38 8.26 6.80 1.88
C ALA A 38 9.38 6.06 2.63
N SER A 39 9.71 6.50 3.85
CA SER A 39 10.35 5.61 4.83
C SER A 39 10.18 6.02 6.30
N SER A 40 9.93 7.31 6.62
CA SER A 40 9.96 7.79 8.01
C SER A 40 8.82 7.32 8.93
N ARG A 41 7.88 6.47 8.47
CA ARG A 41 6.70 6.04 9.24
C ARG A 41 6.61 4.57 9.56
N TYR A 42 7.56 3.76 9.10
CA TYR A 42 7.72 2.41 9.63
C TYR A 42 8.79 2.53 10.72
N PRO A 43 8.41 2.76 11.99
CA PRO A 43 9.34 3.20 13.03
C PRO A 43 10.46 2.18 13.29
N ASN A 44 10.28 0.95 12.79
CA ASN A 44 11.19 -0.18 12.89
C ASN A 44 11.65 -0.72 11.51
N GLY A 45 11.37 -0.03 10.40
CA GLY A 45 11.77 -0.42 9.05
C GLY A 45 11.01 -1.60 8.41
N ASP A 46 10.11 -2.27 9.13
CA ASP A 46 9.45 -3.51 8.65
C ASP A 46 8.14 -3.25 7.89
N ARG A 47 8.25 -2.75 6.65
CA ARG A 47 7.11 -2.51 5.73
C ARG A 47 6.29 -3.78 5.51
N ALA A 48 6.93 -4.94 5.37
CA ALA A 48 6.25 -6.22 5.20
C ALA A 48 5.28 -6.54 6.34
N ALA A 49 5.71 -6.37 7.59
CA ALA A 49 4.84 -6.63 8.74
C ALA A 49 3.61 -5.72 8.74
N GLU A 50 3.80 -4.41 8.54
CA GLU A 50 2.69 -3.45 8.54
C GLU A 50 1.71 -3.65 7.38
N VAL A 51 2.21 -3.87 6.17
CA VAL A 51 1.36 -4.15 5.00
C VAL A 51 0.61 -5.47 5.20
N SER A 52 1.26 -6.52 5.72
CA SER A 52 0.62 -7.80 6.00
C SER A 52 -0.48 -7.68 7.06
N ARG A 53 -0.24 -6.90 8.12
CA ARG A 53 -1.27 -6.58 9.12
C ARG A 53 -2.41 -5.78 8.51
N ALA A 54 -2.13 -4.80 7.66
CA ALA A 54 -3.17 -4.01 6.99
C ALA A 54 -4.04 -4.87 6.07
N VAL A 55 -3.43 -5.81 5.33
CA VAL A 55 -4.14 -6.82 4.53
C VAL A 55 -5.04 -7.67 5.43
N ALA A 56 -4.50 -8.22 6.52
CA ALA A 56 -5.27 -9.02 7.48
C ALA A 56 -6.48 -8.25 8.03
N ARG A 57 -6.30 -7.01 8.50
CA ARG A 57 -7.40 -6.16 9.01
C ARG A 57 -8.48 -5.94 7.97
N HIS A 58 -8.13 -5.77 6.70
CA HIS A 58 -9.09 -5.44 5.66
C HIS A 58 -9.89 -6.68 5.22
N ILE A 59 -9.27 -7.87 5.21
CA ILE A 59 -9.98 -9.15 5.02
C ILE A 59 -10.88 -9.46 6.22
N ASP A 60 -10.39 -9.23 7.44
CA ASP A 60 -11.16 -9.44 8.67
C ASP A 60 -12.45 -8.60 8.67
N LYS A 61 -12.30 -7.30 8.32
CA LYS A 61 -13.42 -6.37 8.19
C LYS A 61 -14.38 -6.69 7.04
N SER A 62 -13.97 -7.44 6.03
CA SER A 62 -14.87 -7.82 4.94
C SER A 62 -15.83 -8.94 5.33
N GLY A 63 -15.54 -9.67 6.41
CA GLY A 63 -16.33 -10.83 6.84
C GLY A 63 -16.29 -11.99 5.85
N LEU A 64 -15.32 -12.00 4.92
CA LEU A 64 -15.22 -13.05 3.90
C LEU A 64 -14.91 -14.42 4.50
N PHE A 65 -14.14 -14.47 5.58
CA PHE A 65 -13.81 -15.70 6.33
C PHE A 65 -14.48 -15.72 7.70
N GLN A 66 -14.56 -16.88 8.34
CA GLN A 66 -15.10 -16.99 9.71
C GLN A 66 -14.24 -16.25 10.72
N SER A 67 -12.92 -16.31 10.56
CA SER A 67 -11.96 -15.54 11.33
C SER A 67 -10.68 -15.32 10.54
N VAL A 68 -9.93 -14.28 10.91
CA VAL A 68 -8.63 -13.98 10.31
C VAL A 68 -7.55 -13.99 11.39
N VAL A 69 -6.53 -14.82 11.17
CA VAL A 69 -5.34 -14.92 12.02
C VAL A 69 -4.25 -14.00 11.45
N TYR A 70 -3.72 -13.13 12.31
CA TYR A 70 -2.76 -12.11 11.94
C TYR A 70 -1.33 -12.68 11.75
N PRO A 71 -0.43 -11.99 11.02
CA PRO A 71 0.90 -12.51 10.68
C PRO A 71 1.76 -12.96 11.87
N ASP A 72 1.68 -12.23 12.98
CA ASP A 72 2.49 -12.47 14.18
C ASP A 72 1.85 -13.44 15.16
N ASP A 73 0.64 -13.92 14.85
CA ASP A 73 -0.11 -14.82 15.70
C ASP A 73 0.30 -16.28 15.41
N GLY A 74 0.67 -17.01 16.47
CA GLY A 74 1.04 -18.43 16.41
C GLY A 74 -0.13 -19.38 16.14
N THR A 75 -1.36 -18.89 16.18
CA THR A 75 -2.57 -19.68 16.00
C THR A 75 -2.60 -20.37 14.63
N LYS A 76 -3.02 -21.63 14.62
CA LYS A 76 -3.23 -22.40 13.39
C LYS A 76 -4.53 -21.94 12.72
N ALA A 77 -4.54 -21.92 11.40
CA ALA A 77 -5.72 -21.59 10.62
C ALA A 77 -5.98 -22.65 9.55
N ASP A 78 -7.20 -22.68 9.02
CA ASP A 78 -7.61 -23.63 7.98
C ASP A 78 -6.96 -23.33 6.63
N TYR A 79 -6.78 -22.03 6.37
CA TYR A 79 -6.20 -21.51 5.14
C TYR A 79 -5.01 -20.60 5.46
N LYS A 80 -4.10 -20.46 4.49
CA LYS A 80 -2.98 -19.53 4.57
C LYS A 80 -2.87 -18.70 3.30
N LEU A 81 -2.93 -17.38 3.46
CA LEU A 81 -2.60 -16.41 2.42
C LEU A 81 -1.11 -16.10 2.46
N THR A 82 -0.45 -16.22 1.31
CA THR A 82 0.95 -15.83 1.09
C THR A 82 1.05 -14.94 -0.14
N GLY A 83 2.11 -14.15 -0.24
CA GLY A 83 2.41 -13.34 -1.43
C GLY A 83 3.59 -12.42 -1.18
N ARG A 84 3.77 -11.46 -2.08
CA ARG A 84 4.91 -10.55 -2.09
C ARG A 84 4.47 -9.12 -2.34
N ILE A 85 5.14 -8.17 -1.71
CA ILE A 85 5.01 -6.74 -1.98
C ILE A 85 6.05 -6.42 -3.04
N TYR A 86 5.61 -6.15 -4.26
CA TYR A 86 6.52 -5.89 -5.38
C TYR A 86 6.74 -4.39 -5.60
N ASP A 87 5.70 -3.59 -5.41
CA ASP A 87 5.83 -2.14 -5.39
C ASP A 87 4.94 -1.56 -4.29
N TYR A 88 5.47 -0.58 -3.58
CA TYR A 88 4.78 0.13 -2.53
C TYR A 88 5.41 1.50 -2.37
N ASN A 89 4.93 2.46 -3.17
CA ASN A 89 5.49 3.79 -3.23
C ASN A 89 4.42 4.87 -3.34
N ALA A 90 4.82 6.07 -2.90
CA ALA A 90 4.14 7.29 -3.23
C ALA A 90 5.17 8.42 -3.35
N MET A 91 5.00 9.23 -4.40
CA MET A 91 5.95 10.23 -4.87
C MET A 91 5.22 11.54 -5.11
N GLY A 92 5.88 12.65 -4.78
CA GLY A 92 5.45 13.99 -5.19
C GLY A 92 6.36 14.56 -6.26
N LYS A 93 5.76 15.20 -7.27
CA LYS A 93 6.49 15.98 -8.26
C LYS A 93 7.12 17.18 -7.57
N VAL A 94 8.45 17.30 -7.70
CA VAL A 94 9.21 18.40 -7.15
C VAL A 94 8.96 19.64 -7.99
N ASN A 95 8.55 20.73 -7.33
CA ASN A 95 8.46 22.03 -7.93
C ASN A 95 9.78 22.80 -7.69
N LYS A 96 10.66 22.79 -8.69
CA LYS A 96 11.99 23.44 -8.60
C LYS A 96 11.91 24.93 -8.28
N ARG A 97 10.87 25.65 -8.74
CA ARG A 97 10.69 27.07 -8.41
C ARG A 97 10.42 27.25 -6.92
N ALA A 98 9.55 26.41 -6.35
CA ALA A 98 9.28 26.41 -4.91
C ALA A 98 10.50 26.01 -4.06
N GLU A 99 11.30 25.03 -4.51
CA GLU A 99 12.53 24.66 -3.81
C GLU A 99 13.58 25.77 -3.87
N ASN A 100 13.81 26.40 -5.02
CA ASN A 100 14.77 27.49 -5.14
C ASN A 100 14.40 28.68 -4.25
N ILE A 101 13.10 29.02 -4.18
CA ILE A 101 12.60 30.09 -3.32
C ILE A 101 12.83 29.77 -1.83
N LEU A 102 12.59 28.53 -1.40
CA LEU A 102 12.85 28.09 -0.03
C LEU A 102 14.35 28.08 0.31
N VAL A 103 15.20 27.59 -0.61
CA VAL A 103 16.65 27.55 -0.41
C VAL A 103 17.22 28.96 -0.36
N LEU A 104 16.83 29.85 -1.29
CA LEU A 104 17.23 31.25 -1.29
C LEU A 104 16.75 31.97 0.00
N GLY A 105 15.49 31.77 0.41
CA GLY A 105 14.97 32.35 1.65
C GLY A 105 15.73 31.88 2.91
N SER A 106 16.16 30.62 2.96
CA SER A 106 16.98 30.09 4.07
C SER A 106 18.44 30.57 4.06
N MET A 107 19.02 30.83 2.88
CA MET A 107 20.40 31.30 2.76
C MET A 107 20.54 32.81 2.99
N PHE A 108 19.50 33.60 2.71
CA PHE A 108 19.52 35.06 2.85
C PHE A 108 18.90 35.56 4.17
N GLY A 109 18.72 34.70 5.18
CA GLY A 109 18.37 35.09 6.56
C GLY A 109 17.03 35.83 6.74
N SER A 110 16.22 35.95 5.69
CA SER A 110 15.04 36.80 5.67
C SER A 110 13.77 35.95 5.79
N PHE A 111 13.31 35.78 7.03
CA PHE A 111 12.00 35.23 7.39
C PHE A 111 10.83 35.76 6.51
N PRO A 112 10.79 37.05 6.09
CA PRO A 112 9.74 37.55 5.20
C PRO A 112 9.79 36.99 3.77
N GLY A 113 10.99 36.75 3.23
CA GLY A 113 11.19 36.24 1.86
C GLY A 113 10.79 34.78 1.70
N ALA A 114 11.07 33.96 2.73
CA ALA A 114 10.59 32.59 2.80
C ALA A 114 9.05 32.52 2.92
N ALA A 115 8.42 33.42 3.69
CA ALA A 115 6.96 33.49 3.83
C ALA A 115 6.25 33.95 2.55
N ALA A 116 6.75 34.99 1.86
CA ALA A 116 6.22 35.43 0.56
C ALA A 116 6.39 34.36 -0.54
N GLY A 117 7.51 33.64 -0.49
CA GLY A 117 7.77 32.50 -1.36
C GLY A 117 6.86 31.30 -1.13
N LEU A 118 6.51 31.03 0.13
CA LEU A 118 5.49 30.06 0.49
C LEU A 118 4.11 30.50 -0.03
N ALA A 119 3.73 31.78 0.14
CA ALA A 119 2.47 32.33 -0.39
C ALA A 119 2.33 32.19 -1.92
N GLY A 120 3.40 32.46 -2.68
CA GLY A 120 3.41 32.29 -4.13
C GLY A 120 3.37 30.82 -4.61
N THR A 121 3.69 29.87 -3.73
CA THR A 121 3.70 28.43 -4.05
C THR A 121 2.50 27.69 -3.45
N ILE A 122 1.75 28.31 -2.53
CA ILE A 122 0.52 27.79 -1.93
C ILE A 122 -0.54 27.46 -3.00
N GLY A 123 -0.52 28.13 -4.15
CA GLY A 123 -1.41 27.86 -5.29
C GLY A 123 -0.92 26.80 -6.30
N GLN A 124 0.33 26.33 -6.23
CA GLN A 124 0.87 25.45 -7.27
C GLN A 124 0.56 23.98 -6.96
N LYS A 125 -0.43 23.45 -7.68
CA LYS A 125 -0.72 22.01 -7.69
C LYS A 125 0.53 21.25 -8.15
N THR A 126 0.97 20.32 -7.32
CA THR A 126 1.98 19.33 -7.69
C THR A 126 1.30 18.01 -7.95
N THR A 127 1.90 17.20 -8.80
CA THR A 127 1.39 15.86 -9.07
C THR A 127 1.85 14.90 -7.97
N LEU A 128 0.92 14.23 -7.30
CA LEU A 128 1.20 13.05 -6.48
C LEU A 128 0.95 11.78 -7.29
N GLN A 129 1.93 10.89 -7.29
CA GLN A 129 1.81 9.55 -7.83
C GLN A 129 1.91 8.53 -6.72
N SER A 130 1.17 7.44 -6.81
CA SER A 130 1.28 6.31 -5.88
C SER A 130 1.18 5.01 -6.67
N ASN A 131 1.99 4.03 -6.34
CA ASN A 131 1.87 2.68 -6.89
C ASN A 131 1.90 1.65 -5.76
N VAL A 132 0.97 0.70 -5.81
CA VAL A 132 0.98 -0.49 -4.97
C VAL A 132 0.76 -1.70 -5.87
N GLU A 133 1.63 -2.68 -5.73
CA GLU A 133 1.58 -3.94 -6.45
C GLU A 133 1.88 -5.10 -5.50
N LEU A 134 0.91 -6.01 -5.39
CA LEU A 134 1.07 -7.29 -4.70
C LEU A 134 1.17 -8.41 -5.74
N ARG A 135 2.14 -9.32 -5.56
CA ARG A 135 2.41 -10.42 -6.49
C ARG A 135 2.36 -11.78 -5.82
N ASP A 136 2.21 -12.81 -6.65
CA ASP A 136 2.25 -14.22 -6.26
C ASP A 136 1.30 -14.55 -5.09
N LEU A 137 0.15 -13.86 -5.07
CA LEU A 137 -0.85 -14.02 -4.03
C LEU A 137 -1.47 -15.41 -4.15
N LYS A 138 -1.48 -16.17 -3.06
CA LYS A 138 -1.95 -17.57 -3.04
C LYS A 138 -2.64 -17.88 -1.73
N ILE A 139 -3.78 -18.55 -1.80
CA ILE A 139 -4.45 -19.17 -0.65
C ILE A 139 -4.33 -20.69 -0.79
N ARG A 140 -3.77 -21.32 0.24
CA ARG A 140 -3.68 -22.79 0.35
C ARG A 140 -4.38 -23.30 1.60
N SER A 141 -5.00 -24.47 1.49
CA SER A 141 -5.47 -25.23 2.65
C SER A 141 -4.29 -25.69 3.48
N GLN A 142 -4.28 -25.44 4.78
CA GLN A 142 -3.23 -25.92 5.69
C GLN A 142 -3.30 -27.43 5.94
N LYS A 143 -4.50 -28.03 5.86
CA LYS A 143 -4.69 -29.49 6.04
C LYS A 143 -4.16 -30.29 4.84
N THR A 144 -4.42 -29.82 3.62
CA THR A 144 -4.16 -30.60 2.39
C THR A 144 -3.06 -30.02 1.50
N ASN A 145 -2.55 -28.83 1.83
CA ASN A 145 -1.64 -28.04 1.00
C ASN A 145 -2.17 -27.71 -0.41
N ARG A 146 -3.47 -27.95 -0.66
CA ARG A 146 -4.12 -27.67 -1.95
C ARG A 146 -4.22 -26.17 -2.19
N LEU A 147 -3.89 -25.73 -3.41
CA LEU A 147 -4.12 -24.36 -3.86
C LEU A 147 -5.62 -24.14 -4.09
N LEU A 148 -6.17 -23.12 -3.44
CA LEU A 148 -7.59 -22.75 -3.51
C LEU A 148 -7.83 -21.52 -4.38
N TRP A 149 -6.90 -20.58 -4.30
CA TRP A 149 -6.94 -19.35 -5.07
C TRP A 149 -5.53 -18.83 -5.31
N SER A 150 -5.32 -18.19 -6.45
CA SER A 150 -4.09 -17.47 -6.73
C SER A 150 -4.34 -16.31 -7.67
N ASN A 151 -3.65 -15.20 -7.46
CA ASN A 151 -3.57 -14.10 -8.39
C ASN A 151 -2.08 -13.74 -8.61
N PRO A 152 -1.57 -13.76 -9.86
CA PRO A 152 -0.17 -13.48 -10.14
C PRO A 152 0.24 -12.04 -9.81
N SER A 153 -0.63 -11.05 -10.05
CA SER A 153 -0.37 -9.64 -9.73
C SER A 153 -1.66 -8.84 -9.62
N ILE A 154 -1.79 -8.06 -8.55
CA ILE A 154 -2.81 -7.03 -8.39
C ILE A 154 -2.12 -5.70 -8.19
N LYS A 155 -2.37 -4.76 -9.10
CA LYS A 155 -1.73 -3.45 -9.15
C LYS A 155 -2.75 -2.32 -9.16
N ARG A 156 -2.47 -1.29 -8.37
CA ARG A 156 -3.17 0.00 -8.45
C ARG A 156 -2.16 1.14 -8.42
N SER A 157 -2.25 1.96 -9.46
CA SER A 157 -1.53 3.23 -9.55
C SER A 157 -2.51 4.39 -9.54
N SER A 158 -2.13 5.51 -8.94
CA SER A 158 -2.88 6.76 -9.10
C SER A 158 -1.97 7.93 -9.39
N ASN A 159 -2.52 8.88 -10.13
CA ASN A 159 -1.89 10.14 -10.48
C ASN A 159 -2.88 11.26 -10.19
N ARG A 160 -2.58 12.16 -9.24
CA ARG A 160 -3.49 13.24 -8.82
C ARG A 160 -2.76 14.56 -8.69
N GLU A 161 -3.37 15.62 -9.20
CA GLU A 161 -2.89 16.97 -8.94
C GLU A 161 -3.40 17.46 -7.58
N VAL A 162 -2.49 17.75 -6.66
CA VAL A 162 -2.82 18.32 -5.35
C VAL A 162 -1.80 19.38 -4.96
N HIS A 163 -2.21 20.39 -4.19
CA HIS A 163 -1.27 21.34 -3.60
C HIS A 163 -0.28 20.57 -2.70
N PHE A 164 1.02 20.60 -2.95
CA PHE A 164 2.02 20.00 -2.06
C PHE A 164 2.98 21.09 -1.60
N LEU A 165 2.74 21.58 -0.39
CA LEU A 165 3.69 22.44 0.31
C LEU A 165 4.49 21.56 1.25
N LYS A 166 5.82 21.63 1.10
CA LYS A 166 6.82 20.87 1.88
C LYS A 166 6.59 20.95 3.40
N ALA A 167 5.98 22.02 3.88
CA ALA A 167 5.79 22.31 5.31
C ALA A 167 4.52 21.71 5.93
N ASP A 168 3.52 21.30 5.13
CA ASP A 168 2.14 21.24 5.65
C ASP A 168 1.34 19.98 5.29
N LYS A 169 1.99 18.92 4.81
CA LYS A 169 1.25 17.71 4.40
C LYS A 169 1.57 16.43 5.17
N LYS A 170 0.45 15.85 5.63
CA LYS A 170 0.25 14.44 5.98
C LYS A 170 1.13 13.57 5.07
N PRO A 171 1.88 12.62 5.60
CA PRO A 171 2.95 12.03 4.82
C PRO A 171 2.44 11.27 3.59
N VAL A 172 3.27 11.26 2.55
CA VAL A 172 2.93 10.78 1.20
C VAL A 172 2.54 9.30 1.17
N TYR A 173 2.90 8.50 2.19
CA TYR A 173 2.49 7.10 2.34
C TYR A 173 0.96 6.91 2.42
N LYS A 174 0.17 7.93 2.83
CA LYS A 174 -1.30 7.78 2.94
C LYS A 174 -1.96 7.46 1.61
N GLU A 175 -1.36 7.90 0.51
CA GLU A 175 -1.85 7.60 -0.83
C GLU A 175 -1.54 6.14 -1.20
N ALA A 176 -0.37 5.61 -0.84
CA ALA A 176 -0.05 4.19 -0.98
C ALA A 176 -0.97 3.32 -0.10
N ASP A 177 -1.23 3.71 1.16
CA ASP A 177 -2.22 3.04 2.03
C ASP A 177 -3.62 3.00 1.40
N ARG A 178 -4.03 4.09 0.73
CA ARG A 178 -5.32 4.13 0.03
C ARG A 178 -5.33 3.16 -1.15
N GLN A 179 -4.26 3.09 -1.93
CA GLN A 179 -4.18 2.11 -3.01
C GLN A 179 -4.11 0.68 -2.49
N LEU A 180 -3.43 0.43 -1.37
CA LEU A 180 -3.44 -0.87 -0.72
C LEU A 180 -4.85 -1.31 -0.36
N LYS A 181 -5.68 -0.42 0.21
CA LYS A 181 -7.09 -0.75 0.47
C LYS A 181 -7.84 -1.16 -0.80
N ASN A 182 -7.63 -0.44 -1.91
CA ASN A 182 -8.26 -0.78 -3.18
C ASN A 182 -7.78 -2.12 -3.74
N VAL A 183 -6.46 -2.39 -3.67
CA VAL A 183 -5.85 -3.66 -4.06
C VAL A 183 -6.42 -4.82 -3.25
N VAL A 184 -6.55 -4.64 -1.93
CA VAL A 184 -7.08 -5.69 -1.04
C VAL A 184 -8.58 -5.89 -1.25
N SER A 185 -9.34 -4.82 -1.54
CA SER A 185 -10.76 -4.95 -1.94
C SER A 185 -10.92 -5.76 -3.22
N GLU A 186 -10.15 -5.47 -4.27
CA GLU A 186 -10.16 -6.26 -5.51
C GLU A 186 -9.77 -7.73 -5.26
N MET A 187 -8.76 -7.96 -4.41
CA MET A 187 -8.38 -9.30 -4.00
C MET A 187 -9.53 -10.04 -3.29
N ILE A 188 -10.28 -9.36 -2.41
CA ILE A 188 -11.43 -9.93 -1.70
C ILE A 188 -12.53 -10.31 -2.69
N ASP A 189 -12.83 -9.43 -3.65
CA ASP A 189 -13.83 -9.67 -4.68
C ASP A 189 -13.44 -10.88 -5.56
N ASP A 190 -12.17 -10.96 -5.99
CA ASP A 190 -11.63 -12.09 -6.75
C ASP A 190 -11.72 -13.43 -5.97
N ILE A 191 -11.39 -13.42 -4.67
CA ILE A 191 -11.50 -14.61 -3.82
C ILE A 191 -12.96 -15.03 -3.70
N GLN A 192 -13.86 -14.07 -3.47
CA GLN A 192 -15.28 -14.33 -3.35
C GLN A 192 -15.86 -14.91 -4.64
N GLU A 193 -15.46 -14.39 -5.81
CA GLU A 193 -15.87 -14.91 -7.11
C GLU A 193 -15.34 -16.34 -7.33
N SER A 194 -14.08 -16.59 -6.98
CA SER A 194 -13.49 -17.94 -7.04
C SER A 194 -14.23 -18.94 -6.16
N HIS A 195 -14.60 -18.54 -4.94
CA HIS A 195 -15.39 -19.36 -4.03
C HIS A 195 -16.79 -19.67 -4.60
N LYS A 196 -17.47 -18.67 -5.19
CA LYS A 196 -18.78 -18.87 -5.84
C LYS A 196 -18.69 -19.84 -7.02
N LYS A 197 -17.62 -19.76 -7.83
CA LYS A 197 -17.43 -20.62 -9.00
C LYS A 197 -17.12 -22.07 -8.62
N ASN A 198 -16.42 -22.31 -7.52
CA ASN A 198 -16.01 -23.65 -7.11
C ASN A 198 -16.08 -23.88 -5.59
N PRO A 199 -17.28 -23.87 -4.98
CA PRO A 199 -17.42 -23.93 -3.52
C PRO A 199 -16.91 -25.25 -2.93
N THR A 200 -16.92 -26.35 -3.70
CA THR A 200 -16.45 -27.66 -3.24
C THR A 200 -14.93 -27.72 -3.06
N ALA A 201 -14.16 -26.92 -3.81
CA ALA A 201 -12.72 -26.81 -3.61
C ALA A 201 -12.35 -26.23 -2.24
N TRP A 202 -13.22 -25.37 -1.69
CA TRP A 202 -13.03 -24.70 -0.40
C TRP A 202 -13.57 -25.50 0.78
N LYS A 203 -14.24 -26.64 0.56
CA LYS A 203 -14.71 -27.48 1.66
C LYS A 203 -13.53 -28.14 2.36
N LEU A 204 -13.42 -27.92 3.66
CA LEU A 204 -12.56 -28.71 4.54
C LEU A 204 -13.10 -30.13 4.55
N ARG A 205 -12.44 -31.02 3.81
CA ARG A 205 -12.77 -32.46 3.86
C ARG A 205 -12.52 -32.92 5.30
N LYS A 206 -13.57 -33.47 5.94
CA LYS A 206 -13.49 -34.08 7.27
C LYS A 206 -12.48 -35.22 7.24
#